data_AF-A0A7J2S5X4-F1
#
_entry.id   AF-A0A7J2S5X4-F1
#
_cell.length_a   1.000
_cell.length_b   1.000
_cell.length_c   1.000
_cell.angle_alpha   90.00
_cell.angle_beta   90.00
_cell.angle_gamma   90.00
#
_symmetry.space_group_name_H-M   'P 1'
#
loop_
_entity.id
_entity.type
_entity.pdbx_description
1 polymer ?
#
loop_
_entity_poly.entity_id
_entity_poly.type
_entity_poly.pdbx_seq_one_letter_code
_entity_poly.pdbx_strand_id
1 'polypeptide(L)'
;MDENMNPEKEGIQNNTYMYTYTISYEKDIYNTPSLNANLDHNVLGSPLQSEFTLYNAFSAREVQLEEILSDSIKEPKTIMTKISQSEKEKILEKVFKYELSPVVQDFVGGYNRLYGKRSNFLWKWLGVVYRESGVALSTVDPKYTDSVTDTKILFTMLFSILDDTSEYYKDEKLMEDLLSILSNNFDKKKIEKNEQLMFFKKLWDYFQNEIKKYPRYHDLKDMFQYDLNQMMNSVRYCYLMNKKPEYINLQEMEIFGSYNMIVFILNGIDLLASPDFDKKDLPYLRTIFYNAQQMARIGNWLSTWKREIKEEDVSSGVFAYAFSNNIIHPDELKNLEEDEIIKRIENSGMLEYFIGSWKENYDNIKKYKKSIKSVDIDKYISGLENLIKLHLASEGFK
;
A
#
# COMPACT_ATOMS: atom_id res chain seq x y z
N MET A 1 -71.99 -22.93 -24.57
CA MET A 1 -72.02 -21.94 -23.48
C MET A 1 -71.12 -22.46 -22.38
N ASP A 2 -69.88 -22.82 -22.75
CA ASP A 2 -68.74 -21.91 -23.03
C ASP A 2 -68.06 -21.62 -21.70
N GLU A 3 -66.76 -21.61 -21.52
CA GLU A 3 -65.56 -21.90 -22.30
C GLU A 3 -64.46 -21.77 -21.22
N ASN A 4 -63.48 -22.66 -21.15
CA ASN A 4 -62.17 -22.35 -20.56
C ASN A 4 -61.14 -23.41 -21.00
N MET A 5 -60.59 -23.14 -22.18
CA MET A 5 -59.21 -23.45 -22.64
C MET A 5 -58.18 -22.85 -21.63
N ASN A 6 -56.94 -23.30 -21.41
CA ASN A 6 -56.00 -24.24 -22.05
C ASN A 6 -54.81 -24.53 -21.06
N PRO A 7 -53.66 -25.15 -21.42
CA PRO A 7 -53.09 -26.31 -20.69
C PRO A 7 -51.59 -26.15 -20.30
N GLU A 8 -50.94 -27.28 -19.95
CA GLU A 8 -49.48 -27.61 -20.07
C GLU A 8 -48.46 -26.72 -19.31
N LYS A 9 -47.64 -27.14 -18.32
CA LYS A 9 -46.86 -28.37 -18.01
C LYS A 9 -45.74 -28.74 -19.00
N GLU A 10 -44.67 -27.96 -18.99
CA GLU A 10 -43.26 -28.35 -19.22
C GLU A 10 -42.40 -27.38 -18.35
N GLY A 11 -41.34 -27.71 -17.61
CA GLY A 11 -40.42 -28.84 -17.59
C GLY A 11 -38.99 -28.34 -17.83
N ILE A 12 -38.22 -27.93 -16.81
CA ILE A 12 -36.74 -27.79 -16.92
C ILE A 12 -36.08 -28.15 -15.57
N GLN A 13 -35.45 -29.33 -15.52
CA GLN A 13 -34.41 -29.70 -14.54
C GLN A 13 -33.06 -29.20 -15.06
N ASN A 14 -32.35 -28.37 -14.30
CA ASN A 14 -30.98 -28.00 -14.60
C ASN A 14 -30.01 -29.03 -14.02
N ASN A 15 -29.40 -29.83 -14.91
CA ASN A 15 -28.24 -30.66 -14.62
C ASN A 15 -26.98 -29.81 -14.70
N THR A 16 -26.27 -29.65 -13.59
CA THR A 16 -24.92 -29.07 -13.56
C THR A 16 -23.90 -30.19 -13.73
N TYR A 17 -23.23 -30.22 -14.90
CA TYR A 17 -22.10 -31.10 -15.16
C TYR A 17 -20.82 -30.49 -14.53
N MET A 18 -20.24 -31.18 -13.56
CA MET A 18 -18.90 -30.89 -13.03
C MET A 18 -17.88 -31.68 -13.85
N TYR A 19 -17.02 -30.98 -14.58
CA TYR A 19 -15.83 -31.57 -15.21
C TYR A 19 -14.68 -31.59 -14.18
N THR A 20 -14.31 -32.77 -13.71
CA THR A 20 -13.07 -32.98 -12.93
C THR A 20 -11.92 -33.33 -13.89
N TYR A 21 -10.90 -32.47 -13.95
CA TYR A 21 -9.62 -32.82 -14.55
C TYR A 21 -8.70 -33.36 -13.45
N THR A 22 -8.25 -34.60 -13.62
CA THR A 22 -7.20 -35.20 -12.79
C THR A 22 -5.88 -35.10 -13.55
N ILE A 23 -4.94 -34.30 -13.06
CA ILE A 23 -3.57 -34.27 -13.59
C ILE A 23 -2.70 -35.04 -12.60
N SER A 24 -2.22 -36.20 -13.03
CA SER A 24 -1.23 -37.02 -12.33
C SER A 24 0.17 -36.57 -12.74
N TYR A 25 1.00 -36.15 -11.77
CA TYR A 25 2.43 -35.99 -11.97
C TYR A 25 3.18 -37.17 -11.38
N GLU A 26 3.93 -37.84 -12.25
CA GLU A 26 4.91 -38.87 -11.89
C GLU A 26 6.10 -38.25 -11.17
N LYS A 27 6.65 -39.06 -10.27
CA LYS A 27 7.61 -38.72 -9.24
C LYS A 27 8.99 -39.16 -9.75
N ASP A 28 9.87 -38.22 -10.07
CA ASP A 28 11.27 -38.55 -10.35
C ASP A 28 12.21 -38.03 -9.27
N ILE A 29 13.09 -38.96 -8.88
CA ILE A 29 13.94 -38.99 -7.70
C ILE A 29 15.32 -38.53 -8.13
N TYR A 30 15.90 -37.54 -7.44
CA TYR A 30 17.35 -37.37 -7.42
C TYR A 30 17.88 -37.21 -5.99
N ASN A 31 18.63 -38.23 -5.59
CA ASN A 31 19.53 -38.27 -4.44
C ASN A 31 20.80 -37.49 -4.75
N THR A 32 21.28 -36.66 -3.82
CA THR A 32 22.72 -36.38 -3.64
C THR A 32 23.05 -36.05 -2.18
N PRO A 33 24.30 -36.31 -1.73
CA PRO A 33 24.62 -36.65 -0.35
C PRO A 33 25.13 -35.49 0.51
N SER A 34 24.97 -35.70 1.81
CA SER A 34 25.46 -34.92 2.95
C SER A 34 26.97 -34.67 2.96
N LEU A 35 27.38 -33.48 3.39
CA LEU A 35 28.71 -33.21 3.93
C LEU A 35 28.60 -32.38 5.22
N ASN A 36 28.97 -33.03 6.32
CA ASN A 36 29.24 -32.46 7.63
C ASN A 36 30.56 -31.68 7.60
N ALA A 37 30.61 -30.53 8.27
CA ALA A 37 31.80 -30.10 9.00
C ALA A 37 31.42 -29.09 10.10
N ASN A 38 31.69 -29.50 11.34
CA ASN A 38 31.72 -28.69 12.55
C ASN A 38 32.73 -27.54 12.42
N LEU A 39 32.51 -26.42 13.11
CA LEU A 39 33.55 -25.74 13.87
C LEU A 39 32.95 -24.85 14.99
N ASP A 40 33.70 -24.84 16.08
CA ASP A 40 33.35 -24.42 17.44
C ASP A 40 33.26 -22.92 17.72
N HIS A 41 32.41 -22.66 18.71
CA HIS A 41 32.33 -21.64 19.75
C HIS A 41 33.45 -20.61 20.03
N ASN A 42 32.93 -19.42 20.42
CA ASN A 42 33.38 -18.46 21.46
C ASN A 42 34.49 -17.45 21.13
N VAL A 43 34.13 -16.17 21.07
CA VAL A 43 34.69 -15.12 21.96
C VAL A 43 33.61 -14.03 22.23
N LEU A 44 33.30 -13.84 23.51
CA LEU A 44 32.54 -12.73 24.09
C LEU A 44 33.42 -11.47 24.18
N GLY A 45 32.85 -10.30 23.86
CA GLY A 45 33.44 -8.99 24.15
C GLY A 45 32.43 -7.86 23.94
N SER A 46 31.89 -7.32 25.04
CA SER A 46 30.92 -6.23 25.13
C SER A 46 31.58 -4.82 25.03
N PRO A 47 30.83 -3.71 25.16
CA PRO A 47 30.19 -2.95 24.09
C PRO A 47 30.87 -1.60 23.85
N LEU A 48 31.11 -1.22 22.60
CA LEU A 48 31.56 0.14 22.26
C LEU A 48 30.34 1.03 22.01
N GLN A 49 30.09 1.91 22.98
CA GLN A 49 29.34 3.16 22.77
C GLN A 49 30.05 3.96 21.67
N SER A 50 29.36 4.21 20.56
CA SER A 50 29.77 5.24 19.61
C SER A 50 28.55 6.06 19.19
N GLU A 51 28.66 7.36 19.40
CA GLU A 51 27.68 8.37 19.03
C GLU A 51 27.52 8.39 17.51
N PHE A 52 26.31 8.12 17.02
CA PHE A 52 25.94 8.32 15.63
C PHE A 52 25.92 9.82 15.33
N THR A 53 26.96 10.31 14.65
CA THR A 53 26.95 11.62 13.98
C THR A 53 26.74 11.42 12.49
N LEU A 54 25.77 12.16 11.95
CA LEU A 54 25.11 12.06 10.64
C LEU A 54 26.00 12.22 9.38
N TYR A 55 27.34 12.11 9.48
CA TYR A 55 28.23 12.77 8.52
C TYR A 55 29.07 11.91 7.56
N ASN A 56 29.02 10.57 7.55
CA ASN A 56 30.01 9.81 6.75
C ASN A 56 29.52 8.60 5.91
N ALA A 57 28.30 8.62 5.35
CA ALA A 57 27.81 7.48 4.54
C ALA A 57 27.41 7.76 3.07
N PHE A 58 27.56 8.99 2.54
CA PHE A 58 26.91 9.34 1.26
C PHE A 58 27.81 9.83 0.10
N SER A 59 29.11 10.06 0.29
CA SER A 59 29.86 10.90 -0.66
C SER A 59 30.53 10.23 -1.87
N ALA A 60 30.22 8.97 -2.21
CA ALA A 60 30.83 8.31 -3.38
C ALA A 60 29.86 8.00 -4.53
N ARG A 61 28.55 7.95 -4.29
CA ARG A 61 27.55 7.50 -5.28
C ARG A 61 26.82 8.65 -5.98
N GLU A 62 26.77 9.84 -5.37
CA GLU A 62 26.06 11.02 -5.92
C GLU A 62 26.79 11.65 -7.12
N VAL A 63 28.13 11.56 -7.17
CA VAL A 63 28.96 12.24 -8.18
C VAL A 63 28.80 11.66 -9.60
N GLN A 64 28.40 10.39 -9.77
CA GLN A 64 28.24 9.80 -11.11
C GLN A 64 26.90 10.12 -11.81
N LEU A 65 25.92 10.69 -11.10
CA LEU A 65 24.59 11.04 -11.65
C LEU A 65 24.42 12.54 -11.94
N GLU A 66 25.39 13.36 -11.52
CA GLU A 66 25.36 14.82 -11.70
C GLU A 66 25.68 15.27 -13.13
N GLU A 67 26.45 14.50 -13.91
CA GLU A 67 26.99 14.98 -15.19
C GLU A 67 26.03 14.95 -16.41
N ILE A 68 24.81 14.39 -16.31
CA ILE A 68 24.03 14.09 -17.54
C ILE A 68 22.89 15.07 -17.87
N LEU A 69 22.32 15.90 -16.98
CA LEU A 69 21.10 16.64 -17.37
C LEU A 69 20.98 18.02 -16.71
N SER A 70 21.25 19.09 -17.48
CA SER A 70 20.80 20.46 -17.20
C SER A 70 19.69 20.90 -18.16
N ASP A 71 18.74 21.59 -17.55
CA ASP A 71 17.81 22.61 -18.06
C ASP A 71 16.54 22.26 -18.86
N SER A 72 15.45 22.60 -18.15
CA SER A 72 14.20 23.22 -18.59
C SER A 72 13.02 22.31 -18.98
N ILE A 73 11.93 22.52 -18.23
CA ILE A 73 10.70 21.71 -18.09
C ILE A 73 10.97 20.42 -17.29
N LYS A 74 10.50 20.36 -16.03
CA LYS A 74 10.67 19.16 -15.18
C LYS A 74 9.87 18.01 -15.79
N GLU A 75 10.51 17.21 -16.64
CA GLU A 75 9.97 15.92 -17.04
C GLU A 75 9.74 15.06 -15.77
N PRO A 76 8.73 14.17 -15.76
CA PRO A 76 8.46 13.24 -14.65
C PRO A 76 9.71 12.49 -14.16
N LYS A 77 10.65 12.19 -15.08
CA LYS A 77 11.93 11.56 -14.78
C LYS A 77 12.77 12.39 -13.80
N THR A 78 12.74 13.73 -13.89
CA THR A 78 13.47 14.65 -12.99
C THR A 78 12.83 14.71 -11.59
N ILE A 79 11.50 14.60 -11.49
CA ILE A 79 10.78 14.64 -10.21
C ILE A 79 11.04 13.37 -9.37
N MET A 80 11.12 12.21 -10.03
CA MET A 80 11.34 10.91 -9.37
C MET A 80 12.80 10.64 -8.97
N THR A 81 13.76 11.42 -9.47
CA THR A 81 15.19 11.11 -9.29
C THR A 81 16.01 12.21 -8.61
N LYS A 82 15.47 13.44 -8.45
CA LYS A 82 16.24 14.56 -7.90
C LYS A 82 15.39 15.45 -6.99
N ILE A 83 15.46 15.20 -5.67
CA ILE A 83 15.19 16.22 -4.66
C ILE A 83 16.53 16.76 -4.17
N SER A 84 16.66 18.08 -4.05
CA SER A 84 17.90 18.65 -3.49
C SER A 84 18.01 18.33 -2.00
N GLN A 85 19.23 18.26 -1.47
CA GLN A 85 19.46 18.06 -0.03
C GLN A 85 18.73 19.12 0.82
N SER A 86 18.73 20.38 0.39
CA SER A 86 17.98 21.45 1.07
C SER A 86 16.45 21.24 1.05
N GLU A 87 15.90 20.70 -0.05
CA GLU A 87 14.47 20.36 -0.13
C GLU A 87 14.13 19.17 0.76
N LYS A 88 15.00 18.16 0.83
CA LYS A 88 14.88 17.01 1.73
C LYS A 88 14.86 17.46 3.19
N GLU A 89 15.80 18.31 3.61
CA GLU A 89 15.87 18.85 4.97
C GLU A 89 14.61 19.62 5.36
N LYS A 90 14.08 20.48 4.48
CA LYS A 90 12.83 21.22 4.72
C LYS A 90 11.64 20.29 4.90
N ILE A 91 11.55 19.22 4.10
CA ILE A 91 10.49 18.23 4.22
C ILE A 91 10.61 17.50 5.56
N LEU A 92 11.81 17.03 5.92
CA LEU A 92 12.04 16.31 7.18
C LEU A 92 11.75 17.21 8.39
N GLU A 93 12.22 18.45 8.39
CA GLU A 93 11.95 19.43 9.46
C GLU A 93 10.44 19.60 9.66
N LYS A 94 9.69 19.73 8.57
CA LYS A 94 8.23 19.84 8.60
C LYS A 94 7.57 18.61 9.24
N VAL A 95 8.02 17.41 8.88
CA VAL A 95 7.51 16.16 9.47
C VAL A 95 7.85 16.06 10.95
N PHE A 96 9.08 16.35 11.35
CA PHE A 96 9.48 16.28 12.77
C PHE A 96 8.69 17.25 13.65
N LYS A 97 8.39 18.44 13.13
CA LYS A 97 7.59 19.48 13.81
C LYS A 97 6.08 19.22 13.80
N TYR A 98 5.58 18.29 12.99
CA TYR A 98 4.15 17.99 12.98
C TYR A 98 3.71 17.43 14.35
N GLU A 99 2.64 18.01 14.89
CA GLU A 99 2.02 17.60 16.15
C GLU A 99 0.77 16.77 15.86
N LEU A 100 0.78 15.52 16.33
CA LEU A 100 -0.38 14.64 16.25
C LEU A 100 -1.44 15.11 17.23
N SER A 101 -2.72 14.97 16.88
CA SER A 101 -3.81 15.29 17.80
C SER A 101 -3.76 14.37 19.04
N PRO A 102 -4.33 14.78 20.19
CA PRO A 102 -4.38 13.93 21.38
C PRO A 102 -5.01 12.56 21.13
N VAL A 103 -5.99 12.49 20.24
CA VAL A 103 -6.65 11.22 19.89
C VAL A 103 -5.71 10.31 19.13
N VAL A 104 -4.99 10.83 18.13
CA VAL A 104 -4.02 10.04 17.38
C VAL A 104 -2.88 9.60 18.30
N GLN A 105 -2.42 10.45 19.22
CA GLN A 105 -1.39 10.10 20.19
C GLN A 105 -1.78 8.93 21.12
N ASP A 106 -3.04 8.85 21.58
CA ASP A 106 -3.53 7.71 22.37
C ASP A 106 -3.39 6.38 21.60
N PHE A 107 -3.81 6.39 20.33
CA PHE A 107 -3.69 5.21 19.48
C PHE A 107 -2.25 4.87 19.11
N VAL A 108 -1.39 5.87 18.89
CA VAL A 108 0.05 5.63 18.69
C VAL A 108 0.68 4.96 19.91
N GLY A 109 0.32 5.37 21.13
CA GLY A 109 0.77 4.71 22.35
C GLY A 109 0.36 3.24 22.43
N GLY A 110 -0.87 2.91 22.05
CA GLY A 110 -1.33 1.53 21.96
C GLY A 110 -0.66 0.73 20.85
N TYR A 111 -0.48 1.32 19.66
CA TYR A 111 0.23 0.69 18.54
C TYR A 111 1.67 0.34 18.93
N ASN A 112 2.41 1.29 19.51
CA ASN A 112 3.80 1.10 19.92
C ASN A 112 3.96 -0.03 20.96
N ARG A 113 2.96 -0.19 21.84
CA ARG A 113 2.96 -1.25 22.86
C ARG A 113 2.69 -2.64 22.27
N LEU A 114 1.78 -2.75 21.31
CA LEU A 114 1.20 -4.03 20.89
C LEU A 114 1.70 -4.57 19.55
N TYR A 115 2.19 -3.68 18.68
CA TYR A 115 2.69 -4.01 17.35
C TYR A 115 4.10 -3.46 17.15
N GLY A 116 4.30 -2.16 17.40
CA GLY A 116 5.62 -1.55 17.58
C GLY A 116 6.58 -1.60 16.38
N LYS A 117 6.11 -1.92 15.18
CA LYS A 117 6.97 -2.10 13.99
C LYS A 117 7.30 -0.77 13.30
N ARG A 118 6.32 0.13 13.17
CA ARG A 118 6.49 1.44 12.54
C ARG A 118 6.85 2.52 13.56
N SER A 119 7.67 3.49 13.15
CA SER A 119 8.14 4.55 14.04
C SER A 119 7.12 5.68 14.21
N ASN A 120 7.28 6.50 15.26
CA ASN A 120 6.48 7.72 15.44
C ASN A 120 6.62 8.72 14.27
N PHE A 121 7.72 8.64 13.52
CA PHE A 121 7.93 9.46 12.34
C PHE A 121 6.86 9.18 11.28
N LEU A 122 6.46 7.92 11.07
CA LEU A 122 5.44 7.55 10.09
C LEU A 122 4.11 8.28 10.35
N TRP A 123 3.64 8.29 11.59
CA TRP A 123 2.35 8.90 11.94
C TRP A 123 2.37 10.42 11.71
N LYS A 124 3.50 11.08 12.01
CA LYS A 124 3.69 12.50 11.72
C LYS A 124 3.79 12.78 10.22
N TRP A 125 4.50 11.91 9.50
CA TRP A 125 4.63 11.98 8.05
C TRP A 125 3.26 11.90 7.37
N LEU A 126 2.40 10.98 7.82
CA LEU A 126 1.03 10.85 7.35
C LEU A 126 0.19 12.12 7.64
N GLY A 127 0.41 12.76 8.79
CA GLY A 127 -0.19 14.06 9.09
C GLY A 127 0.16 15.13 8.06
N VAL A 128 1.45 15.28 7.73
CA VAL A 128 1.90 16.20 6.68
C VAL A 128 1.33 15.81 5.31
N VAL A 129 1.30 14.52 4.97
CA VAL A 129 0.71 14.03 3.72
C VAL A 129 -0.76 14.44 3.64
N TYR A 130 -1.59 14.04 4.60
CA TYR A 130 -3.03 14.23 4.49
C TYR A 130 -3.49 15.67 4.68
N ARG A 131 -2.75 16.46 5.45
CA ARG A 131 -3.13 17.84 5.75
C ARG A 131 -2.52 18.85 4.77
N GLU A 132 -1.28 18.64 4.35
CA GLU A 132 -0.48 19.73 3.76
C GLU A 132 0.10 19.43 2.38
N SER A 133 0.13 18.17 1.94
CA SER A 133 0.71 17.85 0.62
C SER A 133 -0.16 18.33 -0.55
N GLY A 134 -1.48 18.44 -0.34
CA GLY A 134 -2.47 18.76 -1.38
C GLY A 134 -3.26 17.55 -1.88
N VAL A 135 -3.03 16.35 -1.34
CA VAL A 135 -3.76 15.12 -1.73
C VAL A 135 -5.17 15.00 -1.15
N ALA A 136 -5.59 15.89 -0.26
CA ALA A 136 -6.99 15.93 0.18
C ALA A 136 -7.87 16.56 -0.90
N LEU A 137 -9.06 16.00 -1.12
CA LEU A 137 -10.00 16.58 -2.09
C LEU A 137 -10.39 18.01 -1.69
N SER A 138 -10.45 18.91 -2.66
CA SER A 138 -10.79 20.33 -2.42
C SER A 138 -12.23 20.54 -1.92
N THR A 139 -13.08 19.52 -2.02
CA THR A 139 -14.48 19.54 -1.59
C THR A 139 -14.67 19.20 -0.12
N VAL A 140 -13.62 18.77 0.58
CA VAL A 140 -13.69 18.54 2.03
C VAL A 140 -14.04 19.86 2.71
N ASP A 141 -15.15 19.88 3.45
CA ASP A 141 -15.55 21.08 4.18
C ASP A 141 -14.47 21.40 5.23
N PRO A 142 -13.93 22.63 5.26
CA PRO A 142 -12.84 23.00 6.15
C PRO A 142 -13.07 22.64 7.63
N LYS A 143 -14.33 22.62 8.09
CA LYS A 143 -14.68 22.24 9.48
C LYS A 143 -14.35 20.78 9.81
N TYR A 144 -14.20 19.91 8.81
CA TYR A 144 -13.83 18.50 8.99
C TYR A 144 -12.34 18.24 8.75
N THR A 145 -11.53 19.23 8.37
CA THR A 145 -10.11 19.03 8.01
C THR A 145 -9.33 18.25 9.07
N ASP A 146 -9.44 18.63 10.34
CA ASP A 146 -8.73 17.96 11.43
C ASP A 146 -9.24 16.53 11.65
N SER A 147 -10.56 16.34 11.71
CA SER A 147 -11.18 15.02 11.88
C SER A 147 -10.86 14.07 10.72
N VAL A 148 -10.89 14.56 9.48
CA VAL A 148 -10.53 13.78 8.28
C VAL A 148 -9.06 13.38 8.30
N THR A 149 -8.18 14.31 8.70
CA THR A 149 -6.74 14.03 8.83
C THR A 149 -6.50 12.92 9.85
N ASP A 150 -7.07 13.05 11.05
CA ASP A 150 -6.95 12.04 12.11
C ASP A 150 -7.54 10.69 11.68
N THR A 151 -8.71 10.70 11.06
CA THR A 151 -9.38 9.49 10.56
C THR A 151 -8.54 8.77 9.51
N LYS A 152 -7.89 9.50 8.60
CA LYS A 152 -6.98 8.93 7.62
C LYS A 152 -5.72 8.36 8.25
N ILE A 153 -5.12 9.04 9.25
CA ILE A 153 -3.97 8.50 9.99
C ILE A 153 -4.35 7.19 10.70
N LEU A 154 -5.47 7.18 11.41
CA LEU A 154 -5.95 6.03 12.17
C LEU A 154 -6.36 4.86 11.26
N PHE A 155 -6.95 5.13 10.10
CA PHE A 155 -7.21 4.10 9.10
C PHE A 155 -5.91 3.54 8.53
N THR A 156 -4.92 4.40 8.27
CA THR A 156 -3.61 3.94 7.80
C THR A 156 -2.90 3.11 8.87
N MET A 157 -3.08 3.41 10.16
CA MET A 157 -2.60 2.56 11.26
C MET A 157 -3.28 1.19 11.28
N LEU A 158 -4.61 1.11 11.10
CA LEU A 158 -5.31 -0.18 10.93
C LEU A 158 -4.72 -0.96 9.75
N PHE A 159 -4.52 -0.28 8.64
CA PHE A 159 -3.97 -0.88 7.44
C PHE A 159 -2.52 -1.35 7.66
N SER A 160 -1.64 -0.55 8.26
CA SER A 160 -0.26 -0.96 8.55
C SER A 160 -0.20 -2.16 9.49
N ILE A 161 -1.13 -2.30 10.44
CA ILE A 161 -1.22 -3.50 11.27
C ILE A 161 -1.52 -4.74 10.41
N LEU A 162 -2.47 -4.64 9.47
CA LEU A 162 -2.81 -5.73 8.55
C LEU A 162 -1.63 -6.07 7.63
N ASP A 163 -1.05 -5.06 7.02
CA ASP A 163 0.10 -5.11 6.11
C ASP A 163 1.28 -5.83 6.78
N ASP A 164 1.72 -5.33 7.95
CA ASP A 164 2.79 -5.92 8.75
C ASP A 164 2.45 -7.38 9.17
N THR A 165 1.18 -7.66 9.50
CA THR A 165 0.73 -9.03 9.85
C THR A 165 0.83 -9.99 8.67
N SER A 166 0.47 -9.51 7.47
CA SER A 166 0.47 -10.31 6.26
C SER A 166 1.86 -10.51 5.65
N GLU A 167 2.66 -9.46 5.58
CA GLU A 167 3.90 -9.45 4.80
C GLU A 167 5.12 -9.77 5.67
N TYR A 168 5.19 -9.14 6.85
CA TYR A 168 6.33 -9.30 7.75
C TYR A 168 6.16 -10.48 8.72
N TYR A 169 5.09 -10.52 9.50
CA TYR A 169 4.86 -11.60 10.46
C TYR A 169 4.39 -12.90 9.78
N LYS A 170 3.82 -12.79 8.57
CA LYS A 170 3.27 -13.91 7.79
C LYS A 170 2.29 -14.77 8.61
N ASP A 171 1.59 -14.16 9.56
CA ASP A 171 0.63 -14.82 10.47
C ASP A 171 -0.78 -14.81 9.86
N GLU A 172 -1.08 -15.86 9.09
CA GLU A 172 -2.37 -16.04 8.42
C GLU A 172 -3.55 -16.00 9.40
N LYS A 173 -3.37 -16.57 10.59
CA LYS A 173 -4.45 -16.68 11.56
C LYS A 173 -4.77 -15.33 12.16
N LEU A 174 -3.76 -14.57 12.58
CA LEU A 174 -3.94 -13.22 13.08
C LEU A 174 -4.49 -12.30 11.97
N MET A 175 -3.97 -12.42 10.74
CA MET A 175 -4.48 -11.66 9.59
C MET A 175 -5.99 -11.88 9.39
N GLU A 176 -6.44 -13.14 9.32
CA GLU A 176 -7.87 -13.45 9.15
C GLU A 176 -8.71 -12.99 10.35
N ASP A 177 -8.18 -13.03 11.58
CA ASP A 177 -8.87 -12.47 12.74
C ASP A 177 -9.06 -10.95 12.63
N LEU A 178 -8.03 -10.22 12.18
CA LEU A 178 -8.12 -8.78 11.96
C LEU A 178 -9.09 -8.44 10.81
N LEU A 179 -9.07 -9.19 9.70
CA LEU A 179 -10.02 -9.05 8.60
C LEU A 179 -11.46 -9.38 9.02
N SER A 180 -11.64 -10.34 9.94
CA SER A 180 -12.94 -10.68 10.51
C SER A 180 -13.54 -9.51 11.31
N ILE A 181 -12.68 -8.69 11.95
CA ILE A 181 -13.10 -7.46 12.64
C ILE A 181 -13.64 -6.44 11.64
N LEU A 182 -12.92 -6.20 10.54
CA LEU A 182 -13.33 -5.23 9.52
C LEU A 182 -14.65 -5.62 8.82
N SER A 183 -14.86 -6.91 8.62
CA SER A 183 -16.09 -7.46 8.02
C SER A 183 -17.25 -7.63 9.01
N ASN A 184 -17.06 -7.28 10.29
CA ASN A 184 -18.02 -7.52 11.38
C ASN A 184 -18.43 -8.99 11.57
N ASN A 185 -17.56 -9.94 11.19
CA ASN A 185 -17.78 -11.38 11.28
C ASN A 185 -16.77 -12.06 12.21
N PHE A 186 -16.65 -11.57 13.44
CA PHE A 186 -15.61 -11.97 14.40
C PHE A 186 -16.16 -12.70 15.62
N ASP A 187 -15.33 -13.53 16.26
CA ASP A 187 -15.63 -14.13 17.56
C ASP A 187 -15.30 -13.17 18.71
N LYS A 188 -16.34 -12.67 19.40
CA LYS A 188 -16.21 -11.77 20.55
C LYS A 188 -15.32 -12.35 21.67
N LYS A 189 -15.47 -13.63 21.99
CA LYS A 189 -14.69 -14.28 23.07
C LYS A 189 -13.21 -14.35 22.73
N LYS A 190 -12.90 -14.46 21.43
CA LYS A 190 -11.53 -14.47 20.92
C LYS A 190 -10.91 -13.08 21.05
N ILE A 191 -11.65 -12.03 20.69
CA ILE A 191 -11.22 -10.64 20.88
C ILE A 191 -10.95 -10.38 22.36
N GLU A 192 -11.89 -10.66 23.25
CA GLU A 192 -11.76 -10.38 24.70
C GLU A 192 -10.54 -11.04 25.38
N LYS A 193 -9.97 -12.08 24.77
CA LYS A 193 -8.80 -12.81 25.28
C LYS A 193 -7.48 -12.38 24.65
N ASN A 194 -7.50 -11.51 23.65
CA ASN A 194 -6.31 -11.11 22.89
C ASN A 194 -6.21 -9.59 22.84
N GLU A 195 -5.23 -9.02 23.54
CA GLU A 195 -5.04 -7.57 23.65
C GLU A 195 -4.79 -6.88 22.29
N GLN A 196 -4.11 -7.55 21.35
CA GLN A 196 -3.89 -7.03 19.99
C GLN A 196 -5.22 -6.92 19.24
N LEU A 197 -6.04 -7.97 19.27
CA LEU A 197 -7.37 -7.95 18.65
C LEU A 197 -8.30 -6.93 19.32
N MET A 198 -8.24 -6.77 20.65
CA MET A 198 -9.00 -5.74 21.37
C MET A 198 -8.60 -4.33 20.93
N PHE A 199 -7.29 -4.06 20.82
CA PHE A 199 -6.80 -2.78 20.38
C PHE A 199 -7.22 -2.49 18.94
N PHE A 200 -7.03 -3.45 18.03
CA PHE A 200 -7.46 -3.30 16.64
C PHE A 200 -8.96 -3.05 16.53
N LYS A 201 -9.77 -3.76 17.34
CA LYS A 201 -11.22 -3.52 17.42
C LYS A 201 -11.55 -2.12 17.95
N LYS A 202 -10.89 -1.64 19.00
CA LYS A 202 -11.06 -0.27 19.52
C LYS A 202 -10.77 0.76 18.44
N LEU A 203 -9.69 0.58 17.70
CA LEU A 203 -9.29 1.47 16.60
C LEU A 203 -10.32 1.43 15.46
N TRP A 204 -10.78 0.25 15.07
CA TRP A 204 -11.84 0.08 14.06
C TRP A 204 -13.16 0.73 14.48
N ASP A 205 -13.58 0.55 15.73
CA ASP A 205 -14.80 1.15 16.27
C ASP A 205 -14.71 2.67 16.29
N TYR A 206 -13.56 3.22 16.69
CA TYR A 206 -13.33 4.66 16.64
C TYR A 206 -13.47 5.19 15.21
N PHE A 207 -12.77 4.55 14.26
CA PHE A 207 -12.83 4.91 12.85
C PHE A 207 -14.28 4.87 12.31
N GLN A 208 -15.00 3.78 12.56
CA GLN A 208 -16.39 3.61 12.13
C GLN A 208 -17.32 4.67 12.72
N ASN A 209 -17.13 5.02 13.99
CA ASN A 209 -17.92 6.04 14.66
C ASN A 209 -17.61 7.45 14.14
N GLU A 210 -16.38 7.72 13.73
CA GLU A 210 -15.99 9.01 13.19
C GLU A 210 -16.57 9.23 11.78
N ILE A 211 -16.40 8.26 10.87
CA ILE A 211 -16.89 8.42 9.48
C ILE A 211 -18.42 8.54 9.41
N LYS A 212 -19.16 7.98 10.38
CA LYS A 212 -20.62 8.10 10.50
C LYS A 212 -21.11 9.53 10.75
N LYS A 213 -20.24 10.41 11.26
CA LYS A 213 -20.57 11.82 11.54
C LYS A 213 -20.49 12.69 10.30
N TYR A 214 -19.86 12.21 9.23
CA TYR A 214 -19.66 13.00 8.02
C TYR A 214 -20.95 13.13 7.20
N PRO A 215 -21.17 14.30 6.56
CA PRO A 215 -22.45 14.66 5.96
C PRO A 215 -22.92 13.72 4.85
N ARG A 216 -22.00 13.04 4.17
CA ARG A 216 -22.30 12.14 3.05
C ARG A 216 -22.15 10.67 3.41
N TYR A 217 -22.05 10.32 4.71
CA TYR A 217 -21.90 8.92 5.13
C TYR A 217 -23.02 8.02 4.59
N HIS A 218 -24.28 8.38 4.84
CA HIS A 218 -25.42 7.57 4.40
C HIS A 218 -25.52 7.41 2.88
N ASP A 219 -25.06 8.41 2.13
CA ASP A 219 -25.09 8.43 0.67
C ASP A 219 -24.03 7.54 0.03
N LEU A 220 -22.88 7.40 0.68
CA LEU A 220 -21.68 6.81 0.07
C LEU A 220 -21.16 5.57 0.80
N LYS A 221 -21.79 5.17 1.92
CA LYS A 221 -21.36 4.01 2.73
C LYS A 221 -21.22 2.71 1.94
N ASP A 222 -22.08 2.46 0.95
CA ASP A 222 -22.07 1.19 0.21
C ASP A 222 -20.87 1.13 -0.75
N MET A 223 -20.55 2.26 -1.40
CA MET A 223 -19.32 2.41 -2.19
C MET A 223 -18.09 2.28 -1.29
N PHE A 224 -18.10 2.94 -0.13
CA PHE A 224 -17.00 2.88 0.82
C PHE A 224 -16.76 1.44 1.32
N GLN A 225 -17.83 0.71 1.63
CA GLN A 225 -17.76 -0.70 2.04
C GLN A 225 -17.25 -1.60 0.90
N TYR A 226 -17.64 -1.32 -0.35
CA TYR A 226 -17.10 -2.03 -1.50
C TYR A 226 -15.58 -1.83 -1.62
N ASP A 227 -15.11 -0.58 -1.52
CA ASP A 227 -13.69 -0.27 -1.59
C ASP A 227 -12.91 -0.90 -0.41
N LEU A 228 -13.53 -1.01 0.77
CA LEU A 228 -12.94 -1.73 1.91
C LEU A 228 -12.76 -3.21 1.61
N ASN A 229 -13.76 -3.84 0.97
CA ASN A 229 -13.66 -5.23 0.55
C ASN A 229 -12.55 -5.45 -0.48
N GLN A 230 -12.33 -4.50 -1.40
CA GLN A 230 -11.22 -4.56 -2.36
C GLN A 230 -9.86 -4.51 -1.66
N MET A 231 -9.68 -3.62 -0.68
CA MET A 231 -8.47 -3.58 0.13
C MET A 231 -8.26 -4.91 0.88
N MET A 232 -9.29 -5.46 1.54
CA MET A 232 -9.17 -6.74 2.25
C MET A 232 -8.75 -7.88 1.32
N ASN A 233 -9.28 -7.91 0.09
CA ASN A 233 -8.87 -8.89 -0.92
C ASN A 233 -7.42 -8.68 -1.36
N SER A 234 -6.96 -7.43 -1.47
CA SER A 234 -5.57 -7.12 -1.78
C SER A 234 -4.61 -7.57 -0.70
N VAL A 235 -4.96 -7.43 0.59
CA VAL A 235 -4.13 -7.94 1.70
C VAL A 235 -3.97 -9.46 1.60
N ARG A 236 -5.07 -10.19 1.36
CA ARG A 236 -5.03 -11.64 1.15
C ARG A 236 -4.20 -12.03 -0.07
N TYR A 237 -4.31 -11.25 -1.15
CA TYR A 237 -3.52 -11.45 -2.36
C TYR A 237 -2.02 -11.27 -2.07
N CYS A 238 -1.60 -10.18 -1.42
CA CYS A 238 -0.20 -9.96 -1.03
C CYS A 238 0.33 -11.09 -0.13
N TYR A 239 -0.46 -11.52 0.86
CA TYR A 239 -0.11 -12.68 1.70
C TYR A 239 0.14 -13.95 0.86
N LEU A 240 -0.77 -14.24 -0.09
CA LEU A 240 -0.62 -15.40 -0.97
C LEU A 240 0.63 -15.30 -1.83
N MET A 241 0.91 -14.13 -2.41
CA MET A 241 2.11 -13.90 -3.23
C MET A 241 3.40 -14.09 -2.43
N ASN A 242 3.43 -13.65 -1.17
CA ASN A 242 4.57 -13.88 -0.28
C ASN A 242 4.75 -15.36 0.10
N LYS A 243 3.66 -16.11 0.23
CA LYS A 243 3.69 -17.56 0.52
C LYS A 243 4.01 -18.40 -0.72
N LYS A 244 3.64 -17.90 -1.90
CA LYS A 244 3.76 -18.56 -3.21
C LYS A 244 4.31 -17.61 -4.27
N PRO A 245 5.60 -17.22 -4.18
CA PRO A 245 6.19 -16.29 -5.12
C PRO A 245 6.13 -16.77 -6.58
N GLU A 246 6.03 -18.09 -6.81
CA GLU A 246 5.85 -18.70 -8.12
C GLU A 246 4.53 -18.32 -8.83
N TYR A 247 3.55 -17.76 -8.12
CA TYR A 247 2.29 -17.31 -8.70
C TYR A 247 2.32 -15.84 -9.13
N ILE A 248 3.36 -15.10 -8.76
CA ILE A 248 3.44 -13.67 -9.02
C ILE A 248 3.60 -13.43 -10.52
N ASN A 249 2.78 -12.51 -11.03
CA ASN A 249 2.95 -11.92 -12.35
C ASN A 249 2.59 -10.43 -12.30
N LEU A 250 3.16 -9.65 -13.21
CA LEU A 250 3.04 -8.20 -13.21
C LEU A 250 1.60 -7.72 -13.42
N GLN A 251 0.85 -8.38 -14.31
CA GLN A 251 -0.51 -7.97 -14.65
C GLN A 251 -1.46 -8.09 -13.45
N GLU A 252 -1.47 -9.24 -12.79
CA GLU A 252 -2.30 -9.43 -11.59
C GLU A 252 -1.84 -8.56 -10.43
N MET A 253 -0.52 -8.37 -10.29
CA MET A 253 0.02 -7.48 -9.28
C MET A 253 -0.50 -6.05 -9.48
N GLU A 254 -0.50 -5.55 -10.71
CA GLU A 254 -1.02 -4.22 -11.06
C GLU A 254 -2.54 -4.07 -10.83
N ILE A 255 -3.31 -5.15 -11.01
CA ILE A 255 -4.76 -5.15 -10.82
C ILE A 255 -5.12 -5.30 -9.34
N PHE A 256 -4.77 -6.45 -8.74
CA PHE A 256 -5.26 -6.85 -7.42
C PHE A 256 -4.46 -6.22 -6.30
N GLY A 257 -3.13 -6.19 -6.41
CA GLY A 257 -2.28 -5.62 -5.38
C GLY A 257 -2.41 -4.10 -5.26
N SER A 258 -3.01 -3.42 -6.24
CA SER A 258 -3.06 -1.95 -6.25
C SER A 258 -3.84 -1.40 -5.07
N TYR A 259 -4.88 -2.10 -4.64
CA TYR A 259 -5.77 -1.69 -3.55
C TYR A 259 -5.09 -1.75 -2.17
N ASN A 260 -3.90 -2.35 -2.05
CA ASN A 260 -3.04 -2.26 -0.86
C ASN A 260 -2.58 -0.81 -0.60
N MET A 261 -2.48 0.05 -1.63
CA MET A 261 -2.16 1.48 -1.41
C MET A 261 -3.29 2.33 -0.80
N ILE A 262 -4.48 1.74 -0.56
CA ILE A 262 -5.63 2.36 0.13
C ILE A 262 -6.12 3.71 -0.39
N VAL A 263 -5.70 4.16 -1.57
CA VAL A 263 -6.04 5.48 -2.13
C VAL A 263 -7.55 5.64 -2.31
N PHE A 264 -8.27 4.59 -2.73
CA PHE A 264 -9.74 4.62 -2.78
C PHE A 264 -10.37 4.89 -1.42
N ILE A 265 -9.84 4.27 -0.35
CA ILE A 265 -10.36 4.48 1.01
C ILE A 265 -10.06 5.90 1.48
N LEU A 266 -8.82 6.38 1.31
CA LEU A 266 -8.42 7.70 1.76
C LEU A 266 -9.23 8.80 1.07
N ASN A 267 -9.42 8.71 -0.25
CA ASN A 267 -10.30 9.65 -0.94
C ASN A 267 -11.79 9.40 -0.64
N GLY A 268 -12.17 8.17 -0.32
CA GLY A 268 -13.50 7.84 0.18
C GLY A 268 -13.82 8.61 1.45
N ILE A 269 -12.90 8.68 2.41
CA ILE A 269 -13.03 9.48 3.64
C ILE A 269 -13.26 10.96 3.29
N ASP A 270 -12.51 11.52 2.34
CA ASP A 270 -12.72 12.89 1.87
C ASP A 270 -14.12 13.11 1.29
N LEU A 271 -14.59 12.18 0.45
CA LEU A 271 -15.93 12.26 -0.14
C LEU A 271 -17.04 12.19 0.91
N LEU A 272 -16.88 11.38 1.97
CA LEU A 272 -17.83 11.34 3.08
C LEU A 272 -17.95 12.74 3.74
N ALA A 273 -16.83 13.45 3.86
CA ALA A 273 -16.70 14.79 4.45
C ALA A 273 -16.93 15.96 3.47
N SER A 274 -17.38 15.69 2.23
CA SER A 274 -17.55 16.68 1.16
C SER A 274 -19.03 16.97 0.88
N PRO A 275 -19.70 17.87 1.63
CA PRO A 275 -21.13 18.14 1.44
C PRO A 275 -21.45 18.62 0.01
N ASP A 276 -20.58 19.45 -0.57
CA ASP A 276 -20.77 20.11 -1.87
C ASP A 276 -20.25 19.31 -3.08
N PHE A 277 -19.80 18.07 -2.87
CA PHE A 277 -19.35 17.20 -3.97
C PHE A 277 -20.50 16.82 -4.91
N ASP A 278 -20.34 17.06 -6.22
CA ASP A 278 -21.30 16.69 -7.26
C ASP A 278 -21.15 15.20 -7.62
N LYS A 279 -22.19 14.41 -7.32
CA LYS A 279 -22.23 12.97 -7.61
C LYS A 279 -22.04 12.65 -9.10
N LYS A 280 -22.31 13.58 -10.02
CA LYS A 280 -22.07 13.39 -11.46
C LYS A 280 -20.59 13.27 -11.82
N ASP A 281 -19.72 13.80 -10.99
CA ASP A 281 -18.27 13.72 -11.18
C ASP A 281 -17.72 12.36 -10.72
N LEU A 282 -18.47 11.59 -9.93
CA LEU A 282 -17.99 10.36 -9.28
C LEU A 282 -17.44 9.31 -10.24
N PRO A 283 -18.06 8.99 -11.40
CA PRO A 283 -17.49 8.01 -12.33
C PRO A 283 -16.09 8.40 -12.82
N TYR A 284 -15.89 9.69 -13.16
CA TYR A 284 -14.60 10.21 -13.62
C TYR A 284 -13.60 10.30 -12.47
N LEU A 285 -14.06 10.70 -11.29
CA LEU A 285 -13.23 10.82 -10.10
C LEU A 285 -12.70 9.44 -9.66
N ARG A 286 -13.51 8.37 -9.78
CA ARG A 286 -13.04 7.00 -9.52
C ARG A 286 -11.94 6.57 -10.50
N THR A 287 -12.00 7.00 -11.77
CA THR A 287 -10.89 6.79 -12.70
C THR A 287 -9.64 7.55 -12.27
N ILE A 288 -9.79 8.78 -11.77
CA ILE A 288 -8.66 9.53 -11.20
C ILE A 288 -8.08 8.81 -9.98
N PHE A 289 -8.90 8.30 -9.07
CA PHE A 289 -8.42 7.55 -7.90
C PHE A 289 -7.62 6.31 -8.28
N TYR A 290 -8.05 5.58 -9.31
CA TYR A 290 -7.28 4.46 -9.82
C TYR A 290 -5.89 4.89 -10.30
N ASN A 291 -5.82 5.92 -11.15
CA ASN A 291 -4.52 6.40 -11.66
C ASN A 291 -3.63 6.97 -10.52
N ALA A 292 -4.24 7.69 -9.57
CA ALA A 292 -3.54 8.20 -8.39
C ALA A 292 -2.99 7.06 -7.51
N GLN A 293 -3.74 5.97 -7.38
CA GLN A 293 -3.31 4.76 -6.69
C GLN A 293 -2.08 4.14 -7.36
N GLN A 294 -2.10 3.97 -8.68
CA GLN A 294 -0.96 3.45 -9.42
C GLN A 294 0.28 4.36 -9.23
N MET A 295 0.10 5.68 -9.32
CA MET A 295 1.18 6.65 -9.11
C MET A 295 1.78 6.55 -7.70
N ALA A 296 0.94 6.54 -6.66
CA ALA A 296 1.38 6.41 -5.27
C ALA A 296 2.10 5.08 -5.02
N ARG A 297 1.58 4.00 -5.62
CA ARG A 297 2.17 2.66 -5.51
C ARG A 297 3.55 2.56 -6.13
N ILE A 298 3.72 3.10 -7.32
CA ILE A 298 5.02 3.14 -7.99
C ILE A 298 6.02 3.92 -7.13
N GLY A 299 5.61 5.05 -6.56
CA GLY A 299 6.44 5.81 -5.62
C GLY A 299 6.82 4.98 -4.38
N ASN A 300 5.90 4.19 -3.84
CA ASN A 300 6.18 3.28 -2.73
C ASN A 300 7.21 2.22 -3.15
N TRP A 301 6.90 1.42 -4.16
CA TRP A 301 7.75 0.33 -4.68
C TRP A 301 9.18 0.77 -4.94
N LEU A 302 9.37 1.87 -5.68
CA LEU A 302 10.70 2.35 -6.03
C LEU A 302 11.52 2.80 -4.81
N SER A 303 10.84 3.21 -3.73
CA SER A 303 11.48 3.67 -2.48
C SER A 303 11.72 2.56 -1.46
N THR A 304 11.10 1.38 -1.58
CA THR A 304 11.13 0.34 -0.55
C THR A 304 11.65 -1.02 -1.03
N TRP A 305 11.66 -1.31 -2.33
CA TRP A 305 11.98 -2.67 -2.82
C TRP A 305 13.34 -3.24 -2.37
N LYS A 306 14.35 -2.38 -2.15
CA LYS A 306 15.66 -2.84 -1.68
C LYS A 306 15.63 -3.38 -0.26
N ARG A 307 14.88 -2.73 0.64
CA ARG A 307 14.71 -3.25 2.01
C ARG A 307 13.83 -4.49 2.03
N GLU A 308 12.88 -4.60 1.11
CA GLU A 308 11.95 -5.72 1.00
C GLU A 308 12.68 -7.04 0.70
N ILE A 309 13.84 -7.01 0.03
CA ILE A 309 14.71 -8.19 -0.15
C ILE A 309 15.09 -8.79 1.22
N LYS A 310 15.51 -7.95 2.17
CA LYS A 310 15.89 -8.39 3.53
C LYS A 310 14.70 -8.85 4.36
N GLU A 311 13.52 -8.31 4.06
CA GLU A 311 12.27 -8.64 4.74
C GLU A 311 11.61 -9.90 4.14
N GLU A 312 12.21 -10.47 3.08
CA GLU A 312 11.66 -11.56 2.29
C GLU A 312 10.22 -11.27 1.83
N ASP A 313 9.97 -10.01 1.50
CA ASP A 313 8.70 -9.53 0.96
C ASP A 313 8.84 -9.36 -0.55
N VAL A 314 8.09 -10.15 -1.30
CA VAL A 314 8.08 -10.16 -2.76
C VAL A 314 6.78 -9.59 -3.33
N SER A 315 5.93 -9.01 -2.48
CA SER A 315 4.60 -8.53 -2.87
C SER A 315 4.64 -7.15 -3.58
N SER A 316 5.83 -6.62 -3.88
CA SER A 316 5.98 -5.40 -4.66
C SER A 316 6.02 -5.64 -6.18
N GLY A 317 5.68 -4.60 -6.92
CA GLY A 317 5.67 -4.61 -8.38
C GLY A 317 7.07 -4.83 -8.96
N VAL A 318 8.13 -4.47 -8.22
CA VAL A 318 9.51 -4.68 -8.66
C VAL A 318 9.82 -6.16 -8.82
N PHE A 319 9.46 -6.98 -7.83
CA PHE A 319 9.60 -8.44 -7.94
C PHE A 319 8.67 -9.01 -9.01
N ALA A 320 7.43 -8.52 -9.10
CA ALA A 320 6.51 -8.96 -10.13
C ALA A 320 7.03 -8.68 -11.56
N TYR A 321 7.64 -7.51 -11.78
CA TYR A 321 8.34 -7.17 -13.01
C TYR A 321 9.53 -8.10 -13.23
N ALA A 322 10.34 -8.32 -12.19
CA ALA A 322 11.54 -9.12 -12.29
C ALA A 322 11.25 -10.59 -12.65
N PHE A 323 10.25 -11.19 -12.02
CA PHE A 323 9.79 -12.55 -12.32
C PHE A 323 9.15 -12.64 -13.71
N SER A 324 8.26 -11.70 -14.07
CA SER A 324 7.56 -11.72 -15.36
C SER A 324 8.50 -11.56 -16.56
N ASN A 325 9.67 -10.94 -16.37
CA ASN A 325 10.66 -10.72 -17.40
C ASN A 325 11.89 -11.65 -17.29
N ASN A 326 11.84 -12.69 -16.45
CA ASN A 326 12.92 -13.66 -16.23
C ASN A 326 14.27 -13.00 -15.83
N ILE A 327 14.21 -11.92 -15.06
CA ILE A 327 15.41 -11.23 -14.54
C ILE A 327 15.98 -11.96 -13.33
N ILE A 328 15.06 -12.46 -12.50
CA ILE A 328 15.32 -13.38 -11.38
C ILE A 328 14.19 -14.42 -11.35
N HIS A 329 14.47 -15.62 -10.85
CA HIS A 329 13.48 -16.63 -10.52
C HIS A 329 13.20 -16.61 -9.00
N PRO A 330 11.97 -16.92 -8.53
CA PRO A 330 11.68 -17.06 -7.11
C PRO A 330 12.68 -17.88 -6.29
N ASP A 331 13.14 -19.01 -6.84
CA ASP A 331 14.11 -19.89 -6.17
C ASP A 331 15.50 -19.25 -6.02
N GLU A 332 15.84 -18.26 -6.83
CA GLU A 332 17.12 -17.55 -6.74
C GLU A 332 17.17 -16.60 -5.52
N LEU A 333 16.03 -16.15 -4.99
CA LEU A 333 15.98 -15.22 -3.86
C LEU A 333 16.66 -15.73 -2.59
N LYS A 334 16.69 -17.06 -2.40
CA LYS A 334 17.34 -17.70 -1.23
C LYS A 334 18.81 -18.04 -1.47
N ASN A 335 19.24 -18.02 -2.72
CA ASN A 335 20.52 -18.55 -3.15
C ASN A 335 21.48 -17.48 -3.64
N LEU A 336 20.97 -16.30 -4.01
CA LEU A 336 21.78 -15.17 -4.43
C LEU A 336 21.99 -14.19 -3.28
N GLU A 337 23.15 -13.55 -3.28
CA GLU A 337 23.44 -12.42 -2.41
C GLU A 337 22.55 -11.21 -2.79
N GLU A 338 22.16 -10.42 -1.79
CA GLU A 338 21.30 -9.25 -1.96
C GLU A 338 21.82 -8.28 -3.02
N ASP A 339 23.13 -7.98 -2.99
CA ASP A 339 23.78 -7.08 -3.95
C ASP A 339 23.67 -7.58 -5.39
N GLU A 340 23.67 -8.90 -5.59
CA GLU A 340 23.51 -9.50 -6.92
C GLU A 340 22.07 -9.35 -7.42
N ILE A 341 21.08 -9.62 -6.56
CA ILE A 341 19.66 -9.42 -6.86
C ILE A 341 19.41 -7.95 -7.24
N ILE A 342 19.88 -7.02 -6.42
CA ILE A 342 19.75 -5.58 -6.65
C ILE A 342 20.35 -5.21 -8.01
N LYS A 343 21.59 -5.65 -8.27
CA LYS A 343 22.28 -5.33 -9.52
C LYS A 343 21.56 -5.87 -10.75
N ARG A 344 21.00 -7.08 -10.71
CA ARG A 344 20.24 -7.65 -11.83
C ARG A 344 18.98 -6.83 -12.11
N ILE A 345 18.22 -6.49 -11.07
CA ILE A 345 16.99 -5.71 -11.19
C ILE A 345 17.29 -4.28 -11.68
N GLU A 346 18.29 -3.59 -11.12
CA GLU A 346 18.66 -2.23 -11.53
C GLU A 346 19.08 -2.16 -13.01
N ASN A 347 19.74 -3.20 -13.54
CA ASN A 347 20.19 -3.25 -14.93
C ASN A 347 19.12 -3.73 -15.94
N SER A 348 17.87 -3.98 -15.49
CA SER A 348 16.83 -4.62 -16.29
C SER A 348 15.85 -3.68 -17.00
N GLY A 349 16.04 -2.37 -16.87
CA GLY A 349 15.07 -1.37 -17.36
C GLY A 349 13.83 -1.20 -16.48
N MET A 350 13.81 -1.82 -15.29
CA MET A 350 12.72 -1.75 -14.31
C MET A 350 12.35 -0.29 -13.97
N LEU A 351 13.36 0.57 -13.79
CA LEU A 351 13.14 1.97 -13.44
C LEU A 351 12.45 2.73 -14.57
N GLU A 352 12.90 2.55 -15.81
CA GLU A 352 12.29 3.15 -17.01
C GLU A 352 10.84 2.70 -17.18
N TYR A 353 10.56 1.40 -16.96
CA TYR A 353 9.20 0.86 -17.01
C TYR A 353 8.27 1.59 -16.02
N PHE A 354 8.65 1.64 -14.74
CA PHE A 354 7.79 2.23 -13.72
C PHE A 354 7.67 3.75 -13.83
N ILE A 355 8.72 4.47 -14.23
CA ILE A 355 8.61 5.91 -14.51
C ILE A 355 7.69 6.15 -15.72
N GLY A 356 7.76 5.30 -16.75
CA GLY A 356 6.85 5.35 -17.90
C GLY A 356 5.40 5.16 -17.49
N SER A 357 5.11 4.10 -16.73
CA SER A 357 3.78 3.81 -16.19
C SER A 357 3.27 4.94 -15.28
N TRP A 358 4.13 5.51 -14.44
CA TRP A 358 3.76 6.66 -13.61
C TRP A 358 3.33 7.86 -14.46
N LYS A 359 4.09 8.17 -15.52
CA LYS A 359 3.77 9.26 -16.45
C LYS A 359 2.45 9.02 -17.19
N GLU A 360 2.19 7.79 -17.62
CA GLU A 360 0.93 7.44 -18.26
C GLU A 360 -0.26 7.68 -17.32
N ASN A 361 -0.17 7.25 -16.07
CA ASN A 361 -1.21 7.49 -15.07
C ASN A 361 -1.42 8.98 -14.80
N TYR A 362 -0.34 9.75 -14.72
CA TYR A 362 -0.38 11.20 -14.57
C TYR A 362 -1.11 11.88 -15.75
N ASP A 363 -0.77 11.51 -16.98
CA ASP A 363 -1.39 12.04 -18.19
C ASP A 363 -2.88 11.64 -18.29
N ASN A 364 -3.22 10.42 -17.84
CA ASN A 364 -4.60 9.97 -17.72
C ASN A 364 -5.41 10.83 -16.74
N ILE A 365 -4.87 11.20 -15.57
CA ILE A 365 -5.58 12.11 -14.65
C ILE A 365 -5.83 13.46 -15.34
N LYS A 366 -4.83 14.02 -16.05
CA LYS A 366 -4.99 15.28 -16.79
C LYS A 366 -6.08 15.21 -17.86
N LYS A 367 -6.25 14.06 -18.51
CA LYS A 367 -7.30 13.84 -19.50
C LYS A 367 -8.71 13.95 -18.89
N TYR A 368 -8.92 13.38 -17.70
CA TYR A 368 -10.23 13.38 -17.04
C TYR A 368 -10.56 14.65 -16.28
N LYS A 369 -9.57 15.52 -16.01
CA LYS A 369 -9.75 16.81 -15.34
C LYS A 369 -10.95 17.61 -15.87
N LYS A 370 -11.12 17.72 -17.20
CA LYS A 370 -12.18 18.53 -17.82
C LYS A 370 -13.59 17.98 -17.59
N SER A 371 -13.70 16.71 -17.21
CA SER A 371 -14.97 16.05 -16.93
C SER A 371 -15.44 16.23 -15.48
N ILE A 372 -14.63 16.88 -14.63
CA ILE A 372 -14.90 17.08 -13.20
C ILE A 372 -15.02 18.57 -12.93
N LYS A 373 -16.06 18.97 -12.19
CA LYS A 373 -16.36 20.39 -11.92
C LYS A 373 -16.31 20.75 -10.44
N SER A 374 -16.63 19.80 -9.57
CA SER A 374 -16.72 20.02 -8.13
C SER A 374 -15.36 19.94 -7.42
N VAL A 375 -14.39 19.21 -7.97
CA VAL A 375 -13.06 18.98 -7.37
C VAL A 375 -11.98 19.71 -8.16
N ASP A 376 -11.08 20.40 -7.45
CA ASP A 376 -9.86 20.98 -8.00
C ASP A 376 -8.82 19.88 -8.27
N ILE A 377 -8.88 19.34 -9.49
CA ILE A 377 -7.98 18.27 -9.93
C ILE A 377 -6.54 18.77 -10.13
N ASP A 378 -6.31 20.06 -10.40
CA ASP A 378 -4.93 20.58 -10.50
C ASP A 378 -4.24 20.53 -9.13
N LYS A 379 -4.95 20.99 -8.10
CA LYS A 379 -4.46 20.91 -6.72
C LYS A 379 -4.21 19.46 -6.31
N TYR A 380 -5.13 18.55 -6.66
CA TYR A 380 -4.98 17.13 -6.36
C TYR A 380 -3.76 16.50 -7.03
N ILE A 381 -3.55 16.74 -8.34
CA ILE A 381 -2.37 16.25 -9.07
C ILE A 381 -1.08 16.83 -8.48
N SER A 382 -1.05 18.12 -8.18
CA SER A 382 0.12 18.74 -7.53
C SER A 382 0.40 18.11 -6.16
N GLY A 383 -0.66 17.71 -5.45
CA GLY A 383 -0.55 16.92 -4.24
C GLY A 383 0.15 15.57 -4.43
N LEU A 384 -0.18 14.84 -5.50
CA LEU A 384 0.48 13.58 -5.84
C LEU A 384 1.96 13.78 -6.22
N GLU A 385 2.30 14.88 -6.90
CA GLU A 385 3.69 15.25 -7.18
C GLU A 385 4.47 15.52 -5.87
N ASN A 386 3.85 16.24 -4.92
CA ASN A 386 4.44 16.48 -3.60
C ASN A 386 4.57 15.20 -2.78
N LEU A 387 3.63 14.26 -2.91
CA LEU A 387 3.68 12.97 -2.24
C LEU A 387 4.95 12.20 -2.61
N ILE A 388 5.34 12.19 -3.89
CA ILE A 388 6.58 11.52 -4.32
C ILE A 388 7.80 12.14 -3.67
N LYS A 389 7.87 13.47 -3.63
CA LYS A 389 8.95 14.16 -2.92
C LYS A 389 9.01 13.79 -1.45
N LEU A 390 7.84 13.66 -0.80
CA LEU A 390 7.72 13.20 0.58
C LEU A 390 8.22 11.77 0.76
N HIS A 391 7.94 10.87 -0.21
CA HIS A 391 8.48 9.50 -0.20
C HIS A 391 10.00 9.50 -0.32
N LEU A 392 10.56 10.21 -1.30
CA LEU A 392 12.01 10.29 -1.56
C LEU A 392 12.76 10.95 -0.40
N ALA A 393 12.21 12.03 0.17
CA ALA A 393 12.85 12.74 1.28
C ALA A 393 12.90 11.92 2.56
N SER A 394 11.97 10.98 2.72
CA SER A 394 11.80 10.16 3.93
C SER A 394 12.33 8.74 3.77
N GLU A 395 13.13 8.47 2.74
CA GLU A 395 13.80 7.18 2.55
C GLU A 395 14.62 6.82 3.79
N GLY A 396 14.42 5.61 4.32
CA GLY A 396 15.07 5.11 5.54
C GLY A 396 14.43 5.54 6.87
N PHE A 397 13.40 6.40 6.88
CA PHE A 397 12.73 6.86 8.10
C PHE A 397 11.35 6.22 8.38
N LYS A 398 10.76 5.57 7.37
CA LYS A 398 9.36 5.10 7.38
C LYS A 398 9.20 3.62 7.72
#